data_AF-A0A9W9CUD0-F1
#
_entry.id   AF-A0A9W9CUD0-F1
#
_cell.length_a   1.000
_cell.length_b   1.000
_cell.length_c   1.000
_cell.angle_alpha   90.00
_cell.angle_beta   90.00
_cell.angle_gamma   90.00
#
_symmetry.space_group_name_H-M   'P 1'
#
loop_
_entity.id
_entity.type
_entity.pdbx_description
1 polymer ?
#
loop_
_entity_poly.entity_id
_entity_poly.type
_entity_poly.pdbx_seq_one_letter_code
_entity_poly.pdbx_strand_id
1 'polypeptide(L)'
;MSFPSQIAPIYRVWHLYIEPFSAFYGAVLCARSPLLYLSVMSPRANRSHFNSEVQVVFDQLAATYLLFAFNQGVVLRIADGNLRIWRALLAGMLICDLVHIWGTSKALGPSLFVPVEWRFYDWVNVIMLIIPVLLRSAFLAGVGVKEGEKKAASQPGTSGRQTRSKTKTG
;
A
#
# COMPACT_ATOMS: atom_id res chain seq x y z
N MET A 1 18.42 9.39 -7.51
CA MET A 1 17.08 9.37 -6.89
C MET A 1 17.20 10.02 -5.52
N SER A 2 16.66 11.23 -5.34
CA SER A 2 16.60 11.85 -4.01
C SER A 2 15.36 11.28 -3.30
N PHE A 3 15.49 10.76 -2.09
CA PHE A 3 14.35 10.20 -1.39
C PHE A 3 13.50 11.33 -0.77
N PRO A 4 12.17 11.34 -0.96
CA PRO A 4 11.33 12.41 -0.46
C PRO A 4 11.39 12.45 1.08
N SER A 5 11.87 13.55 1.65
CA SER A 5 12.01 13.77 3.10
C SER A 5 10.66 13.89 3.84
N GLN A 6 9.56 13.90 3.08
CA GLN A 6 8.18 14.01 3.56
C GLN A 6 7.61 12.68 4.06
N ILE A 7 8.15 11.54 3.63
CA ILE A 7 7.64 10.21 3.99
C ILE A 7 8.64 9.51 4.90
N ALA A 8 8.19 9.04 6.06
CA ALA A 8 9.03 8.30 7.00
C ALA A 8 9.72 7.09 6.34
N PRO A 9 10.98 6.77 6.70
CA PRO A 9 11.76 5.72 6.06
C PRO A 9 11.06 4.35 6.03
N ILE A 10 10.31 4.01 7.08
CA ILE A 10 9.61 2.72 7.20
C ILE A 10 8.65 2.46 6.03
N TYR A 11 7.87 3.46 5.61
CA TYR A 11 6.93 3.32 4.49
C TYR A 11 7.65 3.15 3.17
N ARG A 12 8.80 3.81 3.00
CA ARG A 12 9.62 3.69 1.79
C ARG A 12 10.26 2.31 1.70
N VAL A 13 10.87 1.84 2.78
CA VAL A 13 11.51 0.51 2.83
C VAL A 13 10.46 -0.57 2.57
N TRP A 14 9.31 -0.50 3.24
CA TRP A 14 8.26 -1.48 3.10
C TRP A 14 7.64 -1.46 1.70
N HIS A 15 6.99 -0.34 1.31
CA HIS A 15 6.20 -0.29 0.09
C HIS A 15 7.02 -0.16 -1.19
N LEU A 16 8.30 0.22 -1.15
CA LEU A 16 9.13 0.27 -2.36
C LEU A 16 10.02 -0.95 -2.53
N TYR A 17 10.35 -1.68 -1.47
CA TYR A 17 11.30 -2.81 -1.55
C TYR A 17 10.67 -4.11 -1.06
N ILE A 18 10.39 -4.22 0.23
CA ILE A 18 9.98 -5.50 0.83
C ILE A 18 8.71 -6.04 0.16
N GLU A 19 7.69 -5.18 0.06
CA GLU A 19 6.39 -5.58 -0.43
C GLU A 19 6.34 -5.89 -1.92
N PRO A 20 6.90 -5.07 -2.85
CA PRO A 20 6.87 -5.42 -4.27
C PRO A 20 7.65 -6.71 -4.58
N PHE A 21 8.75 -7.00 -3.88
CA PHE A 21 9.43 -8.30 -4.03
C PHE A 21 8.57 -9.46 -3.53
N SER A 22 7.91 -9.27 -2.39
CA SER A 22 7.05 -10.30 -1.81
C SER A 22 5.81 -10.57 -2.66
N ALA A 23 5.17 -9.51 -3.19
CA ALA A 23 4.04 -9.61 -4.09
C ALA A 23 4.45 -10.28 -5.42
N PHE A 24 5.59 -9.92 -5.98
CA PHE A 24 6.12 -10.59 -7.17
C PHE A 24 6.38 -12.08 -6.91
N TYR A 25 7.01 -12.43 -5.78
CA TYR A 25 7.22 -13.82 -5.39
C TYR A 25 5.90 -14.56 -5.21
N GLY A 26 4.90 -13.94 -4.55
CA GLY A 26 3.55 -14.48 -4.43
C GLY A 26 2.89 -14.75 -5.78
N ALA A 27 3.05 -13.84 -6.74
CA ALA A 27 2.55 -14.03 -8.11
C ALA A 27 3.19 -15.25 -8.79
N VAL A 28 4.52 -15.40 -8.66
CA VAL A 28 5.24 -16.58 -9.17
C VAL A 28 4.75 -17.86 -8.48
N LEU A 29 4.52 -17.82 -7.16
CA LEU A 29 4.04 -18.97 -6.40
C LEU A 29 2.64 -19.40 -6.85
N CYS A 30 1.71 -18.46 -7.05
CA CYS A 30 0.38 -18.72 -7.61
C CYS A 30 0.45 -19.36 -9.00
N ALA A 31 1.30 -18.83 -9.89
CA ALA A 31 1.37 -19.28 -11.28
C ALA A 31 2.14 -20.61 -11.47
N ARG A 32 3.14 -20.89 -10.63
CA ARG A 32 4.06 -22.03 -10.81
C ARG A 32 3.95 -23.10 -9.74
N SER A 33 3.39 -22.78 -8.58
CA SER A 33 3.30 -23.70 -7.45
C SER A 33 2.01 -23.47 -6.65
N PRO A 34 0.83 -23.56 -7.30
CA PRO A 34 -0.47 -23.24 -6.70
C PRO A 34 -0.79 -24.08 -5.47
N LEU A 35 -0.36 -25.36 -5.44
CA LEU A 35 -0.56 -26.22 -4.27
C LEU A 35 0.27 -25.75 -3.06
N LEU A 36 1.50 -25.31 -3.30
CA LEU A 36 2.35 -24.74 -2.25
C LEU A 36 1.72 -23.43 -1.75
N TYR A 37 1.29 -22.55 -2.66
CA TYR A 37 0.57 -21.34 -2.31
C TYR A 37 -0.67 -21.63 -1.45
N LEU A 38 -1.49 -22.61 -1.85
CA LEU A 38 -2.69 -23.00 -1.11
C LEU A 38 -2.37 -23.51 0.30
N SER A 39 -1.25 -24.24 0.47
CA SER A 39 -0.80 -24.72 1.78
C SER A 39 -0.35 -23.62 2.74
N VAL A 40 0.11 -22.50 2.19
CA VAL A 40 0.40 -21.28 2.94
C VAL A 40 -0.90 -20.61 3.41
N MET A 41 -1.91 -20.60 2.55
CA MET A 41 -3.17 -19.89 2.81
C MET A 41 -4.17 -20.67 3.68
N SER A 42 -4.12 -22.00 3.68
CA SER A 42 -5.10 -22.83 4.40
C SER A 42 -4.45 -24.04 5.07
N PRO A 43 -4.72 -24.27 6.38
CA PRO A 43 -4.29 -25.48 7.08
C PRO A 43 -4.89 -26.77 6.51
N ARG A 44 -6.02 -26.67 5.81
CA ARG A 44 -6.76 -27.80 5.23
C ARG A 44 -6.39 -28.05 3.77
N ALA A 45 -5.39 -27.36 3.23
CA ALA A 45 -4.93 -27.57 1.87
C ALA A 45 -4.44 -29.02 1.68
N ASN A 46 -5.00 -29.71 0.70
CA ASN A 46 -4.55 -31.04 0.32
C ASN A 46 -4.47 -31.12 -1.22
N ARG A 47 -3.78 -32.14 -1.74
CA ARG A 47 -3.60 -32.30 -3.19
C ARG A 47 -4.93 -32.51 -3.93
N SER A 48 -5.93 -33.13 -3.29
CA SER A 48 -7.27 -33.31 -3.87
C SER A 48 -8.06 -32.00 -4.04
N HIS A 49 -7.67 -30.91 -3.37
CA HIS A 49 -8.28 -29.60 -3.53
C HIS A 49 -7.76 -28.82 -4.75
N PHE A 50 -6.75 -29.34 -5.45
CA PHE A 50 -6.22 -28.73 -6.66
C PHE A 50 -6.44 -29.61 -7.88
N ASN A 51 -7.05 -29.04 -8.92
CA ASN A 51 -7.13 -29.58 -10.27
C ASN A 51 -6.78 -28.47 -11.28
N SER A 52 -6.54 -28.82 -12.55
CA SER A 52 -6.18 -27.84 -13.58
C SER A 52 -7.24 -26.77 -13.81
N GLU A 53 -8.52 -27.09 -13.58
CA GLU A 53 -9.64 -26.16 -13.78
C GLU A 53 -9.60 -24.98 -12.80
N VAL A 54 -9.09 -25.17 -11.59
CA VAL A 54 -8.95 -24.08 -10.61
C VAL A 54 -7.71 -23.21 -10.81
N GLN A 55 -6.79 -23.59 -11.71
CA GLN A 55 -5.56 -22.81 -11.98
C GLN A 55 -5.89 -21.37 -12.41
N VAL A 56 -6.97 -21.18 -13.18
CA VAL A 56 -7.40 -19.85 -13.63
C VAL A 56 -7.59 -18.90 -12.45
N VAL A 57 -8.09 -19.37 -11.30
CA VAL A 57 -8.29 -18.54 -10.10
C VAL A 57 -6.95 -18.11 -9.50
N PHE A 58 -5.97 -19.02 -9.46
CA PHE A 58 -4.62 -18.69 -9.02
C PHE A 58 -3.92 -17.74 -10.00
N ASP A 59 -4.15 -17.86 -11.30
CA ASP A 59 -3.61 -16.95 -12.30
C ASP A 59 -4.20 -15.54 -12.16
N GLN A 60 -5.51 -15.40 -11.88
CA GLN A 60 -6.12 -14.10 -11.58
C GLN A 60 -5.54 -13.49 -10.28
N LEU A 61 -5.25 -14.32 -9.28
CA LEU A 61 -4.60 -13.87 -8.06
C LEU A 61 -3.13 -13.47 -8.31
N ALA A 62 -2.42 -14.21 -9.16
CA ALA A 62 -1.07 -13.87 -9.60
C ALA A 62 -1.06 -12.51 -10.34
N ALA A 63 -2.02 -12.27 -11.21
CA ALA A 63 -2.18 -10.98 -11.90
C ALA A 63 -2.40 -9.83 -10.89
N THR A 64 -3.19 -10.06 -9.85
CA THR A 64 -3.42 -9.09 -8.77
C THR A 64 -2.13 -8.76 -8.01
N TYR A 65 -1.34 -9.78 -7.66
CA TYR A 65 -0.06 -9.56 -6.98
C TYR A 65 1.01 -8.92 -7.87
N LEU A 66 1.00 -9.23 -9.17
CA LEU A 66 1.85 -8.54 -10.12
C LEU A 66 1.46 -7.06 -10.24
N LEU A 67 0.17 -6.74 -10.19
CA LEU A 67 -0.31 -5.36 -10.17
C LEU A 67 0.15 -4.62 -8.90
N PHE A 68 0.15 -5.28 -7.73
CA PHE A 68 0.73 -4.71 -6.50
C PHE A 68 2.22 -4.43 -6.68
N ALA A 69 2.97 -5.44 -7.14
CA ALA A 69 4.40 -5.32 -7.39
C ALA A 69 4.72 -4.21 -8.40
N PHE A 70 3.90 -4.02 -9.43
CA PHE A 70 4.06 -2.95 -10.40
C PHE A 70 3.74 -1.58 -9.80
N ASN A 71 2.62 -1.44 -9.09
CA ASN A 71 2.23 -0.16 -8.48
C ASN A 71 3.29 0.32 -7.47
N GLN A 72 3.84 -0.60 -6.69
CA GLN A 72 4.86 -0.31 -5.68
C GLN A 72 6.28 -0.21 -6.25
N GLY A 73 6.61 -1.14 -7.13
CA GLY A 73 7.88 -1.25 -7.83
C GLY A 73 8.12 -0.07 -8.77
N VAL A 74 7.09 0.38 -9.47
CA VAL A 74 7.20 1.34 -10.58
C VAL A 74 6.43 2.61 -10.27
N VAL A 75 5.11 2.54 -10.06
CA VAL A 75 4.26 3.75 -10.00
C VAL A 75 4.60 4.64 -8.80
N LEU A 76 4.79 4.07 -7.60
CA LEU A 76 5.18 4.83 -6.41
C LEU A 76 6.58 5.45 -6.51
N ARG A 77 7.48 4.85 -7.29
CA ARG A 77 8.81 5.44 -7.58
C ARG A 77 8.69 6.61 -8.54
N ILE A 78 7.87 6.49 -9.58
CA ILE A 78 7.58 7.56 -10.54
C ILE A 78 6.88 8.74 -9.84
N ALA A 79 6.03 8.45 -8.86
CA ALA A 79 5.30 9.47 -8.12
C ALA A 79 6.23 10.43 -7.33
N ASP A 80 7.49 10.06 -7.10
CA ASP A 80 8.53 10.89 -6.46
C ASP A 80 8.06 11.61 -5.18
N GLY A 81 7.34 10.89 -4.32
CA GLY A 81 6.83 11.44 -3.06
C GLY A 81 5.55 12.27 -3.19
N ASN A 82 4.88 12.30 -4.34
CA ASN A 82 3.54 12.89 -4.47
C ASN A 82 2.54 12.14 -3.58
N LEU A 83 2.23 12.75 -2.42
CA LEU A 83 1.38 12.15 -1.39
C LEU A 83 -0.03 11.82 -1.88
N ARG A 84 -0.56 12.54 -2.87
CA ARG A 84 -1.90 12.27 -3.42
C ARG A 84 -1.92 10.93 -4.17
N ILE A 85 -0.88 10.64 -4.95
CA ILE A 85 -0.72 9.36 -5.65
C ILE A 85 -0.48 8.23 -4.66
N TRP A 86 0.41 8.44 -3.68
CA TRP A 86 0.68 7.47 -2.63
C TRP A 86 -0.59 7.10 -1.86
N ARG A 87 -1.36 8.09 -1.40
CA ARG A 87 -2.62 7.84 -0.68
C ARG A 87 -3.63 7.09 -1.53
N ALA A 88 -3.82 7.48 -2.80
CA ALA A 88 -4.77 6.81 -3.69
C ALA A 88 -4.41 5.33 -3.89
N LEU A 89 -3.14 5.02 -4.17
CA LEU A 89 -2.69 3.65 -4.38
C LEU A 89 -2.72 2.82 -3.09
N LEU A 90 -2.24 3.37 -1.96
CA LEU A 90 -2.27 2.68 -0.68
C LEU A 90 -3.71 2.44 -0.18
N ALA A 91 -4.65 3.35 -0.44
CA ALA A 91 -6.06 3.15 -0.14
C ALA A 91 -6.67 2.02 -0.97
N GLY A 92 -6.41 1.98 -2.28
CA GLY A 92 -6.87 0.89 -3.15
C GLY A 92 -6.31 -0.47 -2.72
N MET A 93 -5.02 -0.52 -2.38
CA MET A 93 -4.41 -1.74 -1.86
C MET A 93 -4.95 -2.14 -0.49
N LEU A 94 -5.21 -1.18 0.42
CA LEU A 94 -5.81 -1.46 1.72
C LEU A 94 -7.18 -2.15 1.59
N ILE A 95 -8.01 -1.72 0.63
CA ILE A 95 -9.29 -2.39 0.35
C ILE A 95 -9.06 -3.86 0.00
N CYS A 96 -8.08 -4.14 -0.87
CA CYS A 96 -7.73 -5.50 -1.26
C CYS A 96 -7.15 -6.31 -0.08
N ASP A 97 -6.35 -5.71 0.80
CA ASP A 97 -5.84 -6.37 2.00
C ASP A 97 -6.99 -6.76 2.95
N LEU A 98 -8.00 -5.90 3.12
CA LEU A 98 -9.17 -6.21 3.95
C LEU A 98 -9.96 -7.39 3.40
N VAL A 99 -10.07 -7.51 2.07
CA VAL A 99 -10.65 -8.70 1.43
C VAL A 99 -9.81 -9.94 1.69
N HIS A 100 -8.48 -9.83 1.69
CA HIS A 100 -7.59 -10.94 2.04
C HIS A 100 -7.72 -11.36 3.52
N ILE A 101 -7.85 -10.42 4.46
CA ILE A 101 -8.15 -10.71 5.87
C ILE A 101 -9.46 -11.46 6.00
N TRP A 102 -10.51 -11.00 5.32
CA TRP A 102 -11.81 -11.67 5.33
C TRP A 102 -11.75 -13.08 4.73
N GLY A 103 -10.98 -13.30 3.66
CA GLY A 103 -10.74 -14.64 3.13
C GLY A 103 -9.98 -15.54 4.11
N THR A 104 -8.92 -15.00 4.72
CA THR A 104 -8.06 -15.70 5.68
C THR A 104 -8.83 -16.08 6.95
N SER A 105 -9.72 -15.21 7.43
CA SER A 105 -10.54 -15.51 8.61
C SER A 105 -11.51 -16.68 8.38
N LYS A 106 -11.95 -16.93 7.15
CA LYS A 106 -12.74 -18.12 6.82
C LYS A 106 -11.89 -19.41 6.81
N ALA A 107 -10.60 -19.29 6.52
CA ALA A 107 -9.68 -20.42 6.49
C ALA A 107 -9.21 -20.83 7.89
N LEU A 108 -8.78 -19.84 8.68
CA LEU A 108 -8.18 -20.00 10.02
C LEU A 108 -9.18 -19.87 11.17
N GLY A 109 -10.30 -19.17 10.98
CA GLY A 109 -11.25 -18.90 12.06
C GLY A 109 -10.61 -18.10 13.20
N PRO A 110 -10.96 -18.41 14.47
CA PRO A 110 -10.40 -17.73 15.65
C PRO A 110 -8.88 -17.81 15.77
N SER A 111 -8.25 -18.86 15.21
CA SER A 111 -6.80 -19.04 15.28
C SER A 111 -6.03 -17.89 14.62
N LEU A 112 -6.65 -17.11 13.72
CA LEU A 112 -6.08 -15.89 13.14
C LEU A 112 -5.58 -14.89 14.21
N PHE A 113 -6.13 -14.93 15.43
CA PHE A 113 -5.76 -14.04 16.53
C PHE A 113 -4.98 -14.74 17.65
N VAL A 114 -4.58 -15.99 17.46
CA VAL A 114 -3.93 -16.82 18.48
C VAL A 114 -2.56 -17.31 17.96
N PRO A 115 -1.48 -16.50 18.08
CA PRO A 115 -0.18 -16.82 17.47
C PRO A 115 0.45 -18.14 17.91
N VAL A 116 0.12 -18.64 19.10
CA VAL A 116 0.62 -19.94 19.60
C VAL A 116 0.06 -21.13 18.81
N GLU A 117 -1.07 -20.96 18.12
CA GLU A 117 -1.68 -21.99 17.27
C GLU A 117 -1.15 -21.97 15.83
N TRP A 118 -0.35 -20.96 15.46
CA TRP A 118 0.09 -20.78 14.07
C TRP A 118 1.14 -21.81 13.67
N ARG A 119 0.88 -22.47 12.53
CA ARG A 119 1.91 -23.22 11.81
C ARG A 119 2.97 -22.24 11.30
N PHE A 120 4.13 -22.75 10.92
CA PHE A 120 5.18 -21.93 10.28
C PHE A 120 4.64 -21.11 9.10
N TYR A 121 3.81 -21.71 8.25
CA TYR A 121 3.21 -20.99 7.12
C TYR A 121 2.16 -19.96 7.53
N ASP A 122 1.46 -20.15 8.65
CA ASP A 122 0.51 -19.18 9.16
C ASP A 122 1.23 -17.93 9.66
N TRP A 123 2.42 -18.07 10.27
CA TRP A 123 3.27 -16.93 10.58
C TRP A 123 3.57 -16.10 9.34
N VAL A 124 3.98 -16.73 8.24
CA VAL A 124 4.28 -16.03 6.99
C VAL A 124 3.02 -15.36 6.44
N ASN A 125 1.92 -16.09 6.33
CA ASN A 125 0.66 -15.58 5.80
C ASN A 125 0.13 -14.39 6.61
N VAL A 126 0.01 -14.55 7.93
CA VAL A 126 -0.59 -13.54 8.81
C VAL A 126 0.31 -12.30 8.93
N ILE A 127 1.64 -12.46 9.05
CA ILE A 127 2.57 -11.31 9.07
C ILE A 127 2.47 -10.50 7.78
N MET A 128 2.49 -11.19 6.63
CA MET A 128 2.40 -10.56 5.31
C MET A 128 1.04 -9.94 5.02
N LEU A 129 0.04 -10.21 5.86
CA LEU A 129 -1.30 -9.64 5.77
C LEU A 129 -1.49 -8.46 6.73
N ILE A 130 -1.06 -8.60 7.98
CA ILE A 130 -1.30 -7.61 9.03
C ILE A 130 -0.35 -6.42 8.93
N ILE A 131 0.94 -6.63 8.64
CA ILE A 131 1.91 -5.52 8.57
C ILE A 131 1.52 -4.51 7.48
N PRO A 132 1.22 -4.90 6.22
CA PRO A 132 0.81 -3.94 5.22
C PRO A 132 -0.45 -3.17 5.59
N VAL A 133 -1.45 -3.82 6.19
CA VAL A 133 -2.68 -3.17 6.65
C VAL A 133 -2.40 -2.09 7.67
N LEU A 134 -1.54 -2.39 8.66
CA LEU A 134 -1.16 -1.43 9.69
C LEU A 134 -0.38 -0.24 9.09
N LEU A 135 0.59 -0.52 8.22
CA LEU A 135 1.40 0.53 7.60
C LEU A 135 0.57 1.42 6.68
N ARG A 136 -0.29 0.84 5.84
CA ARG A 136 -1.19 1.61 4.97
C ARG A 136 -2.17 2.45 5.79
N SER A 137 -2.78 1.87 6.82
CA SER A 137 -3.71 2.60 7.70
C SER A 137 -3.01 3.76 8.39
N ALA A 138 -1.82 3.54 8.94
CA ALA A 138 -1.02 4.59 9.58
C ALA A 138 -0.63 5.70 8.59
N PHE A 139 -0.17 5.33 7.39
CA PHE A 139 0.17 6.29 6.34
C PHE A 139 -1.04 7.13 5.90
N LEU A 140 -2.19 6.50 5.69
CA LEU A 140 -3.43 7.17 5.30
C LEU A 140 -3.96 8.09 6.40
N ALA A 141 -3.75 7.73 7.67
CA ALA A 141 -4.01 8.58 8.82
C ALA A 141 -2.98 9.73 8.99
N GLY A 142 -1.97 9.81 8.13
CA GLY A 142 -0.95 10.87 8.15
C GLY A 142 0.20 10.64 9.13
N VAL A 143 0.27 9.48 9.78
CA VAL A 143 1.36 9.17 10.73
C VAL A 143 2.68 9.10 9.97
N GLY A 144 3.67 9.90 10.37
CA GLY A 144 4.99 9.90 9.73
C GLY A 144 5.00 10.48 8.30
N VAL A 145 3.98 11.26 7.94
CA VAL A 145 3.89 11.99 6.65
C VAL A 145 3.88 13.49 6.94
N LYS A 146 4.85 14.22 6.38
CA LYS A 146 4.91 15.69 6.47
C LYS A 146 4.21 16.28 5.26
N GLU A 147 3.04 16.86 5.46
CA GLU A 147 2.40 17.68 4.43
C GLU A 147 3.16 19.00 4.31
N GLY A 148 3.62 19.33 3.11
CA GLY A 148 4.21 20.66 2.88
C GLY A 148 3.16 21.72 3.19
N GLU A 149 3.47 22.63 4.10
CA GLU A 149 2.67 23.84 4.33
C GLU A 149 2.37 24.47 2.97
N LYS A 150 1.09 24.50 2.58
CA LYS A 150 0.66 25.42 1.54
C LYS A 150 1.08 26.79 2.05
N LYS A 151 2.08 27.42 1.43
CA LYS A 151 2.33 28.86 1.59
C LYS A 151 1.00 29.54 1.28
N ALA A 152 0.25 29.87 2.33
CA ALA A 152 -0.84 30.82 2.23
C ALA A 152 -0.20 32.07 1.63
N ALA A 153 -0.63 32.44 0.44
CA ALA A 153 -0.22 33.66 -0.20
C ALA A 153 -0.70 34.83 0.68
N SER A 154 0.10 35.20 1.67
CA SER A 154 0.03 36.53 2.26
C SER A 154 0.60 37.48 1.21
N GLN A 155 -0.24 37.99 0.32
CA GLN A 155 0.00 39.31 -0.24
C GLN A 155 -0.47 40.32 0.81
N PRO A 156 0.43 41.09 1.45
CA PRO A 156 0.01 42.26 2.21
C PRO A 156 -0.43 43.32 1.21
N GLY A 157 -1.64 43.84 1.37
CA GLY A 157 -2.11 44.98 0.60
C GLY A 157 -1.34 46.24 0.99
N THR A 158 -0.89 47.00 0.00
CA THR A 158 -0.66 48.45 0.12
C THR A 158 -0.81 49.12 -1.25
N SER A 159 -1.89 49.87 -1.45
CA SER A 159 -1.76 51.27 -1.87
C SER A 159 -3.06 52.00 -1.60
N GLY A 160 -3.10 52.61 -0.42
CA GLY A 160 -4.11 53.57 -0.05
C GLY A 160 -3.97 54.84 -0.87
N ARG A 161 -5.08 55.21 -1.49
CA ARG A 161 -5.54 56.58 -1.79
C ARG A 161 -4.82 57.67 -0.98
N GLN A 162 -4.01 58.50 -1.64
CA GLN A 162 -3.75 59.87 -1.20
C GLN A 162 -4.44 60.85 -2.15
N THR A 163 -5.33 61.64 -1.57
CA THR A 163 -6.03 62.77 -2.16
C THR A 163 -5.22 64.06 -2.01
N ARG A 164 -5.24 64.88 -3.08
CA ARG A 164 -5.33 66.35 -3.09
C ARG A 164 -4.07 67.19 -2.81
N SER A 165 -3.64 67.98 -3.80
CA SER A 165 -3.80 69.46 -3.82
C SER A 165 -2.69 70.19 -4.62
N LYS A 166 -3.11 70.96 -5.64
CA LYS A 166 -2.60 72.27 -6.15
C LYS A 166 -1.09 72.38 -6.49
N THR A 167 -0.70 72.96 -7.64
CA THR A 167 -0.37 74.40 -7.84
C THR A 167 0.11 74.53 -9.31
N LYS A 168 -0.61 75.23 -10.22
CA LYS A 168 -0.46 76.65 -10.64
C LYS A 168 0.63 76.88 -11.72
N THR A 169 0.18 77.47 -12.84
CA THR A 169 0.84 78.44 -13.76
C THR A 169 2.08 78.05 -14.57
N GLY A 170 2.01 78.39 -15.87
CA GLY A 170 3.09 78.40 -16.85
C GLY A 170 2.51 78.38 -18.24
#